data_AF-A0A662N1K8-F1
#
_entry.id   AF-A0A662N1K8-F1
#
_cell.length_a   1.000
_cell.length_b   1.000
_cell.length_c   1.000
_cell.angle_alpha   90.00
_cell.angle_beta   90.00
_cell.angle_gamma   90.00
#
_symmetry.space_group_name_H-M   'P 1'
#
loop_
_entity.id
_entity.type
_entity.pdbx_description
1 polymer ?
#
loop_
_entity_poly.entity_id
_entity_poly.type
_entity_poly.pdbx_seq_one_letter_code
_entity_poly.pdbx_strand_id
1 'polypeptide(L)'
;MRVREIGLIGLLLSLSLVLQISPLKVPTQWGMTIDLVAVPIIVIYILLGFWSSVMALILLFLGLSLISSASWLGASMKFFATLSVIMGLEIAKKLTKFDFKHHKEKDFIVFVLVACLIGIAIRIPAMIAMNYYYALPLWLGIPREQVIPTIEEWFH
;
A
#
# COMPACT_ATOMS: atom_id res chain seq x y z
N MET A 1 -11.92 14.88 13.42
CA MET A 1 -10.82 15.42 12.59
C MET A 1 -10.98 16.92 12.49
N ARG A 2 -9.89 17.67 12.62
CA ARG A 2 -9.90 19.13 12.47
C ARG A 2 -9.90 19.51 10.99
N VAL A 3 -10.40 20.71 10.65
CA VAL A 3 -10.47 21.21 9.27
C VAL A 3 -9.11 21.13 8.54
N ARG A 4 -8.02 21.44 9.24
CA ARG A 4 -6.65 21.32 8.72
C ARG A 4 -6.27 19.89 8.34
N GLU A 5 -6.70 18.88 9.11
CA GLU A 5 -6.40 17.47 8.85
C GLU A 5 -7.11 17.00 7.58
N ILE A 6 -8.37 17.39 7.41
CA ILE A 6 -9.16 17.10 6.22
C ILE A 6 -8.51 17.73 4.98
N GLY A 7 -8.09 18.99 5.07
CA GLY A 7 -7.40 19.68 3.97
C GLY A 7 -6.10 18.99 3.55
N LEU A 8 -5.27 18.58 4.51
CA LEU A 8 -4.03 17.85 4.24
C LEU A 8 -4.27 16.48 3.60
N ILE A 9 -5.27 15.75 4.09
CA ILE A 9 -5.66 14.46 3.52
C ILE A 9 -6.15 14.66 2.08
N GLY A 10 -7.03 15.63 1.83
CA GLY A 10 -7.51 15.92 0.48
C GLY A 10 -6.40 16.26 -0.51
N LEU A 11 -5.43 17.08 -0.08
CA LEU A 11 -4.27 17.45 -0.90
C LEU A 11 -3.35 16.25 -1.19
N LEU A 12 -3.02 15.45 -0.18
CA LEU A 12 -2.14 14.30 -0.37
C LEU A 12 -2.83 13.15 -1.13
N LEU A 13 -4.15 13.02 -1.00
CA LEU A 13 -4.95 12.10 -1.80
C LEU A 13 -5.00 12.51 -3.27
N SER A 14 -5.23 13.80 -3.57
CA SER A 14 -5.23 14.27 -4.95
C SER A 14 -3.87 14.05 -5.59
N LEU A 15 -2.77 14.31 -4.86
CA LEU A 15 -1.42 14.01 -5.31
C LEU A 15 -1.24 12.50 -5.60
N SER A 16 -1.72 11.63 -4.72
CA SER A 16 -1.67 10.17 -4.89
C SER A 16 -2.40 9.72 -6.18
N LEU A 17 -3.56 10.30 -6.47
CA LEU A 17 -4.32 10.02 -7.70
C LEU A 17 -3.65 10.57 -8.96
N VAL A 18 -3.01 11.75 -8.87
CA VAL A 18 -2.19 12.27 -9.98
C VAL A 18 -1.01 11.35 -10.27
N LEU A 19 -0.33 10.86 -9.23
CA LEU A 19 0.76 9.89 -9.37
C LEU A 19 0.27 8.56 -9.98
N GLN A 20 -0.97 8.16 -9.68
CA GLN A 20 -1.59 6.99 -10.33
C GLN A 20 -1.79 7.18 -11.83
N ILE A 21 -2.04 8.39 -12.32
CA ILE A 21 -2.24 8.64 -13.76
C ILE A 21 -0.91 8.92 -14.46
N SER A 22 0.06 9.45 -13.72
CA SER A 22 1.39 9.81 -14.20
C SER A 22 2.12 8.65 -14.88
N PRO A 23 2.97 8.93 -15.90
CA PRO A 23 3.85 7.94 -16.51
C PRO A 23 4.99 7.48 -15.60
N LEU A 24 5.08 7.99 -14.36
CA LEU A 24 6.04 7.57 -13.34
C LEU A 24 5.70 6.18 -12.77
N LYS A 25 5.72 5.18 -13.65
CA LYS A 25 5.44 3.78 -13.33
C LYS A 25 6.50 2.91 -13.97
N VAL A 26 6.97 1.92 -13.22
CA VAL A 26 7.89 0.91 -13.75
C VAL A 26 7.07 -0.33 -14.09
N PRO A 27 6.96 -0.72 -15.37
CA PRO A 27 6.29 -1.95 -15.75
C PRO A 27 7.08 -3.16 -15.26
N THR A 28 6.37 -4.18 -14.79
CA THR A 28 6.93 -5.46 -14.36
C THR A 28 6.51 -6.57 -15.33
N GLN A 29 7.21 -7.70 -15.29
CA GLN A 29 6.99 -8.84 -16.19
C GLN A 29 5.59 -9.47 -16.05
N TRP A 30 4.91 -9.23 -14.93
CA TRP A 30 3.62 -9.85 -14.60
C TRP A 30 2.42 -8.94 -14.88
N GLY A 31 2.55 -8.01 -15.83
CA GLY A 31 1.50 -7.04 -16.15
C GLY A 31 1.18 -6.04 -15.02
N MET A 32 1.94 -6.07 -13.91
CA MET A 32 1.82 -5.11 -12.82
C MET A 32 2.74 -3.90 -13.05
N THR A 33 2.39 -2.78 -12.44
CA THR A 33 3.22 -1.57 -12.44
C THR A 33 3.60 -1.21 -11.01
N ILE A 34 4.87 -0.84 -10.80
CA ILE A 34 5.32 -0.23 -9.55
C ILE A 34 5.05 1.27 -9.68
N ASP A 35 4.33 1.82 -8.71
CA ASP A 35 3.99 3.23 -8.65
C ASP A 35 4.25 3.84 -7.26
N LEU A 36 4.10 5.16 -7.18
CA LEU A 36 4.41 5.96 -5.99
C LEU A 36 3.15 6.36 -5.21
N VAL A 37 2.02 5.71 -5.46
CA VAL A 37 0.71 6.06 -4.92
C VAL A 37 0.68 5.91 -3.39
N ALA A 38 1.45 4.98 -2.83
CA ALA A 38 1.57 4.78 -1.40
C ALA A 38 2.34 5.91 -0.67
N VAL A 39 3.19 6.67 -1.36
CA VAL A 39 4.08 7.66 -0.72
C VAL A 39 3.30 8.77 -0.02
N PRO A 40 2.31 9.45 -0.66
CA PRO A 40 1.49 10.44 0.04
C PRO A 40 0.73 9.90 1.25
N ILE A 41 0.31 8.62 1.22
CA ILE A 41 -0.37 7.99 2.36
C ILE A 41 0.57 7.78 3.54
N ILE A 42 1.83 7.41 3.28
CA ILE A 42 2.86 7.30 4.32
C ILE A 42 3.15 8.67 4.92
N VAL A 43 3.16 9.74 4.10
CA VAL A 43 3.30 11.12 4.61
C VAL A 43 2.13 11.50 5.52
N ILE A 44 0.89 11.14 5.16
CA ILE A 44 -0.28 11.33 6.03
C ILE A 44 -0.08 10.60 7.37
N TYR A 45 0.43 9.37 7.35
CA TYR A 45 0.71 8.61 8.58
C TYR A 45 1.72 9.34 9.48
N ILE A 46 2.82 9.83 8.91
CA ILE A 46 3.87 10.54 9.67
C ILE A 46 3.32 11.84 10.28
N LEU A 47 2.50 12.59 9.53
CA LEU A 47 2.01 13.90 9.95
C LEU A 47 0.80 13.83 10.89
N LEU A 48 -0.14 12.93 10.62
CA LEU A 48 -1.47 12.91 11.24
C LEU A 48 -1.77 11.62 12.01
N GLY A 49 -0.88 10.63 11.95
CA GLY A 49 -1.00 9.36 12.65
C GLY A 49 -1.85 8.30 11.95
N PHE A 50 -1.98 7.17 12.63
CA PHE A 50 -2.57 5.93 12.11
C PHE A 50 -4.02 6.05 11.64
N TRP A 51 -4.91 6.62 12.44
CA TRP A 51 -6.33 6.70 12.09
C TRP A 51 -6.57 7.59 10.86
N SER A 52 -5.82 8.69 10.76
CA SER A 52 -5.86 9.60 9.63
C SER A 52 -5.35 8.94 8.35
N SER A 53 -4.28 8.13 8.43
CA SER A 53 -3.76 7.40 7.26
C SER A 53 -4.66 6.26 6.84
N VAL A 54 -5.32 5.55 7.77
CA VAL A 54 -6.31 4.52 7.43
C VAL A 54 -7.52 5.15 6.74
N MET A 55 -8.03 6.28 7.24
CA MET A 55 -9.12 7.01 6.58
C MET A 55 -8.71 7.46 5.17
N ALA A 56 -7.51 8.05 5.03
CA ALA A 56 -6.98 8.42 3.73
C ALA A 56 -6.85 7.21 2.80
N LEU A 57 -6.39 6.07 3.31
CA LEU A 57 -6.25 4.85 2.53
C LEU A 57 -7.61 4.32 2.01
N ILE A 58 -8.67 4.41 2.81
CA ILE A 58 -10.04 4.06 2.38
C ILE A 58 -10.49 5.00 1.26
N LEU A 59 -10.29 6.31 1.42
CA LEU A 59 -10.62 7.29 0.39
C LEU A 59 -9.80 7.08 -0.89
N LEU A 60 -8.53 6.70 -0.76
CA LEU A 60 -7.67 6.34 -1.88
C LEU A 60 -8.21 5.12 -2.62
N PHE A 61 -8.65 4.08 -1.91
CA PHE A 61 -9.27 2.91 -2.54
C PHE A 61 -10.49 3.30 -3.37
N LEU A 62 -11.36 4.17 -2.83
CA LEU A 62 -12.52 4.67 -3.56
C LEU A 62 -12.10 5.47 -4.80
N GLY A 63 -11.15 6.40 -4.65
CA GLY A 63 -10.64 7.20 -5.76
C GLY A 63 -9.98 6.36 -6.86
N LEU A 64 -9.17 5.37 -6.48
CA LEU A 64 -8.53 4.44 -7.42
C LEU A 64 -9.55 3.55 -8.11
N SER A 65 -10.60 3.10 -7.41
CA SER A 65 -11.64 2.27 -8.02
C SER A 65 -12.40 3.00 -9.14
N LEU A 66 -12.44 4.33 -9.11
CA LEU A 66 -13.09 5.16 -10.13
C LEU A 66 -12.16 5.54 -11.29
N ILE A 67 -10.85 5.65 -11.05
CA ILE A 67 -9.88 6.24 -12.00
C ILE A 67 -8.96 5.19 -12.63
N SER A 68 -8.66 4.10 -11.92
CA SER A 68 -7.68 3.12 -12.34
C SER A 68 -8.21 2.21 -13.45
N SER A 69 -7.40 2.01 -14.49
CA SER A 69 -7.66 1.05 -15.57
C SER A 69 -7.76 -0.40 -15.07
N ALA A 70 -7.09 -0.73 -13.97
CA ALA A 70 -7.11 -2.06 -13.36
C ALA A 70 -8.37 -2.34 -12.51
N SER A 71 -9.39 -1.47 -12.62
CA SER A 71 -10.67 -1.58 -11.92
C SER A 71 -10.53 -1.60 -10.39
N TRP A 72 -11.62 -1.89 -9.70
CA TRP A 72 -11.70 -2.05 -8.24
C TRP A 72 -10.74 -3.15 -7.72
N LEU A 73 -10.45 -4.15 -8.54
CA LEU A 73 -9.53 -5.24 -8.20
C LEU A 73 -8.11 -4.71 -7.95
N GLY A 74 -7.55 -3.94 -8.90
CA GLY A 74 -6.23 -3.33 -8.74
C GLY A 74 -6.18 -2.33 -7.58
N ALA A 75 -7.27 -1.58 -7.35
CA ALA A 75 -7.39 -0.69 -6.20
C ALA A 75 -7.33 -1.45 -4.86
N SER A 76 -8.01 -2.60 -4.77
CA SER A 76 -8.00 -3.43 -3.54
C SER A 76 -6.62 -4.00 -3.24
N MET A 77 -5.88 -4.44 -4.27
CA MET A 77 -4.51 -4.93 -4.09
C MET A 77 -3.58 -3.86 -3.56
N LYS A 78 -3.68 -2.63 -4.08
CA LYS A 78 -2.92 -1.48 -3.58
C LYS A 78 -3.33 -1.08 -2.17
N PHE A 79 -4.62 -1.18 -1.84
CA PHE A 79 -5.12 -0.95 -0.50
C PHE A 79 -4.44 -1.86 0.52
N PHE A 80 -4.49 -3.19 0.33
CA PHE A 80 -3.87 -4.14 1.25
C PHE A 80 -2.35 -4.00 1.31
N ALA A 81 -1.71 -3.79 0.15
CA ALA A 81 -0.27 -3.56 0.05
C ALA A 81 0.19 -2.31 0.82
N THR A 82 -0.63 -1.25 0.87
CA THR A 82 -0.32 -0.01 1.60
C THR A 82 -0.72 -0.13 3.06
N LEU A 83 -1.82 -0.83 3.37
CA LEU A 83 -2.25 -1.12 4.74
C LEU A 83 -1.18 -1.89 5.50
N SER A 84 -0.54 -2.90 4.88
CA SER A 84 0.54 -3.66 5.51
C SER A 84 1.73 -2.79 5.90
N VAL A 85 2.04 -1.76 5.10
CA VAL A 85 3.11 -0.79 5.39
C VAL A 85 2.73 0.12 6.55
N ILE A 86 1.50 0.64 6.56
CA ILE A 86 0.99 1.47 7.68
C ILE A 86 0.97 0.66 8.98
N MET A 87 0.53 -0.60 8.93
CA MET A 87 0.56 -1.51 10.07
C MET A 87 1.98 -1.77 10.55
N GLY A 88 2.91 -2.03 9.62
CA GLY A 88 4.33 -2.19 9.95
C GLY A 88 4.91 -0.97 10.65
N LEU A 89 4.61 0.24 10.16
CA LEU A 89 5.02 1.49 10.77
C LEU A 89 4.40 1.69 12.16
N GLU A 90 3.11 1.39 12.36
CA GLU A 90 2.44 1.56 13.65
C GLU A 90 2.94 0.57 14.71
N ILE A 91 3.13 -0.70 14.32
CA ILE A 91 3.67 -1.72 15.22
C ILE A 91 5.11 -1.40 15.57
N ALA A 92 5.95 -1.03 14.59
CA ALA A 92 7.33 -0.63 14.85
C ALA A 92 7.40 0.58 15.79
N LYS A 93 6.56 1.60 15.57
CA LYS A 93 6.50 2.79 16.45
C LYS A 93 6.18 2.41 17.89
N LYS A 94 5.24 1.48 18.09
CA LYS A 94 4.88 0.96 19.43
C LYS A 94 6.00 0.14 20.07
N LEU A 95 6.69 -0.69 19.29
CA LEU A 95 7.77 -1.54 19.79
C LEU A 95 9.03 -0.74 20.15
N THR A 96 9.42 0.22 19.32
CA THR A 96 10.61 1.06 19.54
C THR A 96 10.31 2.29 20.41
N LYS A 97 9.03 2.53 20.75
CA LYS A 97 8.55 3.74 21.46
C LYS A 97 9.05 5.04 20.79
N PHE A 98 9.16 5.01 19.47
CA PHE A 98 9.74 6.10 18.70
C PHE A 98 8.83 7.33 18.69
N ASP A 99 9.41 8.50 18.96
CA ASP A 99 8.75 9.81 18.83
C ASP A 99 9.37 10.60 17.67
N PHE A 100 8.51 11.00 16.73
CA PHE A 100 8.90 11.83 15.58
C PHE A 100 9.46 13.21 15.99
N LYS A 101 9.16 13.72 17.19
CA LYS A 101 9.61 15.05 17.64
C LYS A 101 10.97 15.07 18.32
N HIS A 102 11.33 14.01 19.06
CA HIS A 102 12.54 13.97 19.88
C HIS A 102 13.23 12.61 19.76
N HIS A 103 14.01 12.42 18.70
CA HIS A 103 14.75 11.18 18.48
C HIS A 103 16.22 11.45 18.13
N LYS A 104 17.08 10.50 18.49
CA LYS A 104 18.44 10.45 17.99
C LYS A 104 18.45 9.77 16.63
N GLU A 105 19.44 10.07 15.81
CA GLU A 105 19.61 9.47 14.48
C GLU A 105 19.62 7.93 14.52
N LYS A 106 20.27 7.35 15.53
CA LYS A 106 20.31 5.89 15.74
C LYS A 106 18.92 5.30 15.99
N ASP A 107 18.08 5.98 16.76
CA ASP A 107 16.73 5.51 17.08
C ASP A 107 15.83 5.56 15.83
N PHE A 108 16.05 6.54 14.95
CA PHE A 108 15.36 6.63 13.67
C PHE A 108 15.73 5.48 12.74
N ILE A 109 17.03 5.16 12.62
CA ILE A 109 17.49 4.04 11.80
C ILE A 109 16.89 2.72 12.31
N VAL A 110 16.93 2.49 13.63
CA VAL A 110 16.33 1.29 14.24
C VAL A 110 14.82 1.24 13.97
N PHE A 111 14.10 2.35 14.14
CA PHE A 111 12.68 2.42 13.83
C PHE A 111 12.38 2.07 12.37
N VAL A 112 13.10 2.64 11.41
CA VAL A 112 12.91 2.39 9.97
C VAL A 112 13.19 0.92 9.63
N LEU A 113 14.27 0.34 10.17
CA LEU A 113 14.60 -1.07 9.96
C LEU A 113 13.51 -1.99 10.51
N VAL A 114 13.06 -1.77 11.74
CA VAL A 114 11.99 -2.56 12.36
C VAL A 114 10.67 -2.39 11.59
N ALA A 115 10.32 -1.17 11.17
CA ALA A 115 9.13 -0.91 10.37
C ALA A 115 9.17 -1.62 9.01
N CYS A 116 10.33 -1.63 8.36
CA CYS A 116 10.53 -2.31 7.09
C CYS A 116 10.37 -3.83 7.26
N LEU A 117 11.03 -4.41 8.26
CA LEU A 117 10.95 -5.85 8.54
C LEU A 117 9.51 -6.29 8.84
N ILE A 118 8.80 -5.57 9.72
CA ILE A 118 7.42 -5.90 10.07
C ILE A 118 6.48 -5.65 8.88
N GLY A 119 6.67 -4.54 8.17
CA GLY A 119 5.90 -4.22 6.97
C GLY A 119 6.02 -5.31 5.91
N ILE A 120 7.23 -5.80 5.66
CA ILE A 120 7.50 -6.93 4.75
C ILE A 120 6.88 -8.22 5.28
N ALA A 121 7.05 -8.52 6.58
CA ALA A 121 6.52 -9.73 7.21
C ALA A 121 4.98 -9.79 7.16
N ILE A 122 4.29 -8.65 7.18
CA ILE A 122 2.83 -8.59 6.99
C ILE A 122 2.48 -8.63 5.51
N ARG A 123 3.22 -7.89 4.68
CA ARG A 123 2.92 -7.72 3.26
C ARG A 123 3.05 -9.03 2.49
N ILE A 124 4.13 -9.79 2.68
CA ILE A 124 4.37 -11.03 1.93
C ILE A 124 3.20 -12.02 2.07
N PRO A 125 2.81 -12.47 3.27
CA PRO A 125 1.72 -13.43 3.42
C PRO A 125 0.37 -12.84 2.98
N ALA A 126 0.11 -11.56 3.27
CA ALA A 126 -1.13 -10.90 2.84
C ALA A 126 -1.23 -10.86 1.31
N MET A 127 -0.16 -10.46 0.62
CA MET A 127 -0.16 -10.39 -0.84
C MET A 127 -0.17 -11.77 -1.49
N ILE A 128 0.45 -12.79 -0.90
CA ILE A 128 0.33 -14.17 -1.38
C ILE A 128 -1.13 -14.62 -1.31
N ALA A 129 -1.78 -14.45 -0.15
CA ALA A 129 -3.17 -14.83 0.04
C ALA A 129 -4.11 -14.07 -0.92
N MET A 130 -3.94 -12.75 -1.00
CA MET A 130 -4.77 -11.91 -1.88
C MET A 130 -4.53 -12.20 -3.36
N ASN A 131 -3.31 -12.48 -3.79
CA ASN A 131 -3.06 -12.83 -5.19
C ASN A 131 -3.63 -14.20 -5.54
N TYR A 132 -3.33 -15.22 -4.74
CA TYR A 132 -3.68 -16.60 -5.06
C TYR A 132 -5.18 -16.89 -4.95
N TYR A 133 -5.84 -16.39 -3.90
CA TYR A 133 -7.25 -16.70 -3.66
C TYR A 133 -8.22 -15.70 -4.27
N TYR A 134 -7.75 -14.51 -4.63
CA TYR A 134 -8.64 -13.41 -4.98
C TYR A 134 -8.25 -12.72 -6.30
N ALA A 135 -7.04 -12.18 -6.45
CA ALA A 135 -6.68 -11.41 -7.63
C ALA A 135 -6.56 -12.26 -8.89
N LEU A 136 -5.76 -13.33 -8.87
CA LEU A 136 -5.48 -14.14 -10.05
C LEU A 136 -6.72 -14.91 -10.56
N PRO A 137 -7.52 -15.59 -9.71
CA PRO A 137 -8.74 -16.24 -10.17
C PRO A 137 -9.73 -15.26 -10.81
N LEU A 138 -9.92 -14.07 -10.21
CA LEU A 138 -10.84 -13.06 -10.73
C LEU A 138 -10.31 -12.38 -11.99
N TRP A 139 -9.00 -12.17 -12.09
CA TRP A 139 -8.37 -11.52 -13.24
C TRP A 139 -8.30 -12.44 -14.47
N LEU A 140 -7.98 -13.73 -14.26
CA LEU A 140 -7.90 -14.73 -15.33
C LEU A 140 -9.25 -15.39 -15.65
N GLY A 141 -10.23 -15.29 -14.76
CA GLY A 141 -11.52 -15.99 -14.91
C GLY A 141 -11.40 -17.52 -14.76
N ILE A 142 -10.32 -18.01 -14.15
CA ILE A 142 -10.04 -19.44 -13.98
C ILE A 142 -10.29 -19.89 -12.53
N PRO A 143 -10.66 -21.16 -12.32
CA PRO A 143 -10.76 -21.73 -10.98
C PRO A 143 -9.38 -21.83 -10.31
N ARG A 144 -9.37 -21.79 -8.97
CA ARG A 144 -8.16 -21.66 -8.13
C ARG A 144 -7.13 -22.76 -8.39
N GLU A 145 -7.61 -23.94 -8.73
CA GLU A 145 -6.81 -25.14 -8.97
C GLU A 145 -5.96 -25.01 -10.23
N GLN A 146 -6.37 -24.16 -11.18
CA GLN A 146 -5.68 -23.92 -12.45
C GLN A 146 -4.70 -22.74 -12.39
N VAL A 147 -4.69 -21.95 -11.31
CA VAL A 147 -3.83 -20.77 -11.19
C VAL A 147 -2.34 -21.12 -11.22
N ILE A 148 -1.91 -22.16 -10.50
CA ILE A 148 -0.49 -22.55 -10.48
C ILE A 148 -0.04 -23.10 -11.84
N PRO A 149 -0.75 -24.06 -12.47
CA PRO A 149 -0.40 -24.54 -13.81
C PRO A 149 -0.30 -23.43 -14.86
N THR A 150 -1.29 -22.51 -14.90
CA THR A 150 -1.30 -21.41 -15.86
C THR A 150 -0.14 -20.43 -15.64
N ILE A 151 0.26 -20.20 -14.40
CA ILE A 151 1.42 -19.35 -14.08
C ILE A 151 2.73 -20.04 -14.46
N GLU A 152 2.86 -21.34 -14.22
CA GLU A 152 4.05 -22.12 -14.62
C GLU A 152 4.27 -22.05 -16.14
N GLU A 153 3.20 -22.12 -16.94
CA GLU A 153 3.26 -21.92 -18.39
C GLU A 153 3.79 -20.55 -18.81
N TRP A 154 3.71 -19.50 -17.98
CA TRP A 154 4.27 -18.17 -18.32
C TRP A 154 5.79 -18.06 -18.13
N PHE A 155 6.38 -19.00 -17.39
CA PHE A 155 7.82 -19.05 -17.14
C PHE A 155 8.55 -20.05 -18.04
N HIS A 156 7.80 -20.77 -18.89
CA HIS A 156 8.30 -21.69 -19.92
C HIS A 156 8.26 -21.04 -21.30
#